data_AF-A0A382SM36-F1
#
_entry.id   AF-A0A382SM36-F1
#
_cell.length_a   1.000
_cell.length_b   1.000
_cell.length_c   1.000
_cell.angle_alpha   90.00
_cell.angle_beta   90.00
_cell.angle_gamma   90.00
#
_symmetry.space_group_name_H-M   'P 1'
#
loop_
_entity.id
_entity.type
_entity.pdbx_description
1 polymer ?
#
loop_
_entity_poly.entity_id
_entity_poly.type
_entity_poly.pdbx_seq_one_letter_code
_entity_poly.pdbx_strand_id
1 'polypeptide(L)'
;VNPFRIEGQKTAAYEICEELGDAPDVLAIPVGNAGNITAYWQGFQECYNLGFSTQLPRMTGFQAAGAAPIVQNQQVPDPQTVASAIRIGNPASWKGAVNARDQSSGLIASVTDDEILEAYELLARREGLFVEPASAASLAGLRKITKQGLSAGGVGVAILTGNGLKDPETASKFEPSAQMKLPDSLEAAAETLGLSDRV
;
A
#
# COMPACT_ATOMS: atom_id res chain seq x y z
N VAL A 1 21.68 0.31 8.61
CA VAL A 1 20.80 -0.49 7.72
C VAL A 1 21.66 -1.51 7.01
N ASN A 2 21.26 -2.79 6.95
CA ASN A 2 22.01 -3.80 6.20
C ASN A 2 21.82 -3.55 4.70
N PRO A 3 22.88 -3.24 3.92
CA PRO A 3 22.75 -2.90 2.50
C PRO A 3 22.17 -4.05 1.67
N PHE A 4 22.44 -5.31 2.04
CA PHE A 4 21.89 -6.47 1.33
C PHE A 4 20.36 -6.54 1.38
N ARG A 5 19.72 -5.92 2.37
CA ARG A 5 18.24 -5.83 2.40
C ARG A 5 17.70 -4.96 1.28
N ILE A 6 18.40 -3.88 0.95
CA ILE A 6 18.00 -2.98 -0.13
C ILE A 6 18.24 -3.66 -1.48
N GLU A 7 19.39 -4.32 -1.65
CA GLU A 7 19.71 -5.11 -2.85
C GLU A 7 18.71 -6.23 -3.11
N GLY A 8 18.21 -6.90 -2.06
CA GLY A 8 17.15 -7.90 -2.21
C GLY A 8 15.77 -7.27 -2.49
N GLN A 9 15.46 -6.12 -1.93
CA GLN A 9 14.15 -5.47 -2.09
C GLN A 9 13.97 -4.81 -3.46
N LYS A 10 15.04 -4.36 -4.11
CA LYS A 10 14.95 -3.70 -5.42
C LYS A 10 14.50 -4.62 -6.55
N THR A 11 14.63 -5.94 -6.37
CA THR A 11 14.21 -6.92 -7.39
C THR A 11 12.72 -6.83 -7.71
N ALA A 12 11.90 -6.40 -6.75
CA ALA A 12 10.48 -6.18 -6.99
C ALA A 12 10.20 -5.08 -8.03
N ALA A 13 11.11 -4.12 -8.24
CA ALA A 13 11.01 -3.18 -9.35
C ALA A 13 11.34 -3.85 -10.70
N TYR A 14 12.27 -4.81 -10.72
CA TYR A 14 12.59 -5.57 -11.93
C TYR A 14 11.41 -6.42 -12.37
N GLU A 15 10.78 -7.12 -11.43
CA GLU A 15 9.59 -7.95 -11.68
C GLU A 15 8.43 -7.11 -12.25
N ILE A 16 8.24 -5.87 -11.78
CA ILE A 16 7.25 -4.96 -12.35
C ILE A 16 7.58 -4.61 -13.81
N CYS A 17 8.83 -4.25 -14.10
CA CYS A 17 9.24 -3.95 -15.46
C CYS A 17 9.12 -5.17 -16.40
N GLU A 18 9.42 -6.36 -15.89
CA GLU A 18 9.27 -7.61 -16.64
C GLU A 18 7.80 -7.90 -16.97
N GLU A 19 6.90 -7.81 -15.98
CA GLU A 19 5.47 -8.09 -16.14
C GLU A 19 4.76 -7.07 -17.05
N LEU A 20 5.11 -5.78 -16.93
CA LEU A 20 4.49 -4.71 -17.72
C LEU A 20 5.19 -4.47 -19.07
N GLY A 21 6.40 -4.99 -19.26
CA GLY A 21 7.27 -4.70 -20.40
C GLY A 21 7.95 -3.30 -20.35
N ASP A 22 7.63 -2.48 -19.35
CA ASP A 22 8.25 -1.18 -19.07
C ASP A 22 7.98 -0.77 -17.60
N ALA A 23 8.61 0.30 -17.12
CA ALA A 23 8.28 0.86 -15.82
C ALA A 23 6.90 1.56 -15.85
N PRO A 24 6.12 1.54 -14.75
CA PRO A 24 4.83 2.21 -14.68
C PRO A 24 5.00 3.75 -14.71
N ASP A 25 3.91 4.49 -14.90
CA ASP A 25 3.94 5.95 -14.80
C ASP A 25 4.02 6.44 -13.34
N VAL A 26 3.41 5.68 -12.44
CA VAL A 26 3.36 5.98 -11.00
C VAL A 26 3.53 4.70 -10.19
N LEU A 27 4.42 4.75 -9.21
CA LEU A 27 4.52 3.74 -8.15
C LEU A 27 3.99 4.32 -6.83
N ALA A 28 3.00 3.69 -6.23
CA ALA A 28 2.47 4.02 -4.91
C ALA A 28 2.96 3.00 -3.87
N ILE A 29 3.59 3.46 -2.78
CA ILE A 29 4.21 2.56 -1.80
C ILE A 29 4.06 3.09 -0.36
N PRO A 30 3.77 2.23 0.63
CA PRO A 30 3.77 2.64 2.04
C PRO A 30 5.19 2.97 2.52
N VAL A 31 5.33 3.98 3.39
CA VAL A 31 6.62 4.46 3.89
C VAL A 31 6.65 4.46 5.41
N GLY A 32 7.22 3.42 5.99
CA GLY A 32 7.62 3.35 7.40
C GLY A 32 9.10 3.73 7.56
N ASN A 33 9.97 2.72 7.59
CA ASN A 33 11.43 2.93 7.76
C ASN A 33 12.15 3.42 6.48
N ALA A 34 11.41 3.73 5.42
CA ALA A 34 11.89 4.25 4.13
C ALA A 34 12.82 3.35 3.28
N GLY A 35 13.16 2.14 3.75
CA GLY A 35 14.00 1.21 2.98
C GLY A 35 13.37 0.79 1.65
N ASN A 36 12.07 0.49 1.64
CA ASN A 36 11.42 -0.09 0.47
C ASN A 36 11.37 0.91 -0.71
N ILE A 37 10.90 2.14 -0.49
CA ILE A 37 10.89 3.18 -1.55
C ILE A 37 12.29 3.48 -2.08
N THR A 38 13.32 3.41 -1.22
CA THR A 38 14.72 3.55 -1.63
C THR A 38 15.13 2.41 -2.56
N ALA A 39 14.81 1.16 -2.19
CA ALA A 39 15.12 -0.02 -2.97
C ALA A 39 14.40 -0.03 -4.32
N TYR A 40 13.10 0.23 -4.36
CA TYR A 40 12.35 0.29 -5.61
C TYR A 40 12.90 1.35 -6.55
N TRP A 41 13.25 2.54 -6.04
CA TRP A 41 13.84 3.59 -6.87
C TRP A 41 15.18 3.16 -7.48
N GLN A 42 16.06 2.55 -6.69
CA GLN A 42 17.32 1.98 -7.21
C GLN A 42 17.05 0.92 -8.28
N GLY A 43 16.08 0.03 -8.05
CA GLY A 43 15.71 -1.00 -9.02
C GLY A 43 15.22 -0.42 -10.34
N PHE A 44 14.34 0.59 -10.31
CA PHE A 44 13.89 1.27 -11.53
C PHE A 44 15.01 2.03 -12.25
N GLN A 45 15.90 2.68 -11.51
CA GLN A 45 17.09 3.32 -12.10
C GLN A 45 17.98 2.31 -12.83
N GLU A 46 18.17 1.12 -12.25
CA GLU A 46 18.93 0.05 -12.89
C GLU A 46 18.22 -0.52 -14.12
N CYS A 47 16.91 -0.77 -14.06
CA CYS A 47 16.14 -1.17 -15.24
C CYS A 47 16.30 -0.17 -16.39
N TYR A 48 16.17 1.12 -16.10
CA TYR A 48 16.29 2.18 -17.09
C TYR A 48 17.70 2.26 -17.68
N ASN A 49 18.72 2.28 -16.82
CA ASN A 49 20.12 2.41 -17.25
C ASN A 49 20.60 1.19 -18.06
N LEU A 50 20.03 0.01 -17.82
CA LEU A 50 20.33 -1.23 -18.55
C LEU A 50 19.43 -1.44 -19.77
N GLY A 51 18.46 -0.56 -20.02
CA GLY A 51 17.54 -0.64 -21.16
C GLY A 51 16.42 -1.67 -21.01
N PHE A 52 16.15 -2.16 -19.80
CA PHE A 52 14.98 -2.99 -19.49
C PHE A 52 13.69 -2.18 -19.36
N SER A 53 13.79 -0.87 -19.11
CA SER A 53 12.67 0.07 -19.17
C SER A 53 13.05 1.28 -20.01
N THR A 54 12.07 1.87 -20.71
CA THR A 54 12.28 3.09 -21.50
C THR A 54 11.96 4.36 -20.72
N GLN A 55 11.35 4.21 -19.54
CA GLN A 55 10.99 5.30 -18.63
C GLN A 55 11.32 4.98 -17.16
N LEU A 56 11.13 6.00 -16.32
CA LEU A 56 11.22 5.92 -14.86
C LEU A 56 9.87 6.31 -14.25
N PRO A 57 9.39 5.59 -13.22
CA PRO A 57 8.14 5.92 -12.58
C PRO A 57 8.28 7.12 -11.65
N ARG A 58 7.21 7.89 -11.47
CA ARG A 58 7.12 8.82 -10.34
C ARG A 58 6.91 8.04 -9.05
N MET A 59 7.82 8.18 -8.09
CA MET A 59 7.77 7.48 -6.81
C MET A 59 6.87 8.23 -5.83
N THR A 60 5.73 7.63 -5.49
CA THR A 60 4.76 8.21 -4.54
C THR A 60 4.73 7.40 -3.25
N GLY A 61 5.26 7.99 -2.17
CA GLY A 61 5.35 7.39 -0.85
C GLY A 61 4.23 7.87 0.09
N PHE A 62 3.68 6.96 0.89
CA PHE A 62 2.59 7.30 1.81
C PHE A 62 2.88 6.88 3.24
N GLN A 63 2.88 7.87 4.15
CA GLN A 63 2.97 7.64 5.59
C GLN A 63 1.59 7.74 6.23
N ALA A 64 1.36 7.04 7.35
CA ALA A 64 0.18 7.32 8.17
C ALA A 64 0.32 8.71 8.82
N ALA A 65 -0.76 9.49 8.90
CA ALA A 65 -0.72 10.89 9.33
C ALA A 65 -0.13 11.08 10.74
N GLY A 66 -0.43 10.19 11.68
CA GLY A 66 0.14 10.21 13.03
C GLY A 66 1.57 9.65 13.13
N ALA A 67 2.16 9.19 12.01
CA ALA A 67 3.52 8.66 11.91
C ALA A 67 4.18 9.14 10.60
N ALA A 68 4.09 10.45 10.30
CA ALA A 68 4.53 11.04 9.04
C ALA A 68 5.79 11.96 9.15
N PRO A 69 6.92 11.49 9.70
CA PRO A 69 8.09 12.33 9.94
C PRO A 69 8.72 12.92 8.67
N ILE A 70 8.72 12.20 7.54
CA ILE A 70 9.29 12.70 6.27
C ILE A 70 8.42 13.83 5.72
N VAL A 71 7.09 13.69 5.81
CA VAL A 71 6.13 14.72 5.40
C VAL A 71 6.29 15.98 6.24
N GLN A 72 6.44 15.83 7.56
CA GLN A 72 6.59 16.95 8.49
C GLN A 72 8.02 17.51 8.55
N ASN A 73 8.97 16.87 7.87
CA ASN A 73 10.40 17.18 7.95
C ASN A 73 10.95 17.24 9.39
N GLN A 74 10.41 16.42 10.29
CA GLN A 74 10.81 16.34 11.70
C GLN A 74 10.50 14.96 12.26
N GLN A 75 11.26 14.50 13.25
CA GLN A 75 10.97 13.24 13.92
C GLN A 75 9.62 13.31 14.66
N VAL A 76 8.91 12.19 14.73
CA VAL A 76 7.68 12.03 15.51
C VAL A 76 8.01 11.15 16.72
N PRO A 77 8.16 11.69 17.94
CA PRO A 77 8.61 10.91 19.11
C PRO A 77 7.66 9.78 19.51
N ASP A 78 6.35 10.01 19.38
CA ASP A 78 5.29 9.07 19.72
C ASP A 78 4.38 8.83 18.48
N PRO A 79 4.83 8.03 17.51
CA PRO A 79 4.08 7.81 16.28
C PRO A 79 2.85 6.95 16.55
N GLN A 80 1.69 7.39 16.07
CA GLN A 80 0.40 6.71 16.27
C GLN A 80 -0.26 6.40 14.92
N THR A 81 -0.70 5.15 14.76
CA THR A 81 -1.52 4.69 13.62
C THR A 81 -1.99 3.25 13.84
N VAL A 82 -3.15 2.90 13.28
CA VAL A 82 -3.61 1.51 13.11
C VAL A 82 -2.66 0.67 12.23
N ALA A 83 -1.91 1.31 11.33
CA ALA A 83 -0.98 0.68 10.41
C ALA A 83 0.39 0.41 11.05
N SER A 84 0.44 -0.59 11.94
CA SER A 84 1.60 -0.88 12.81
C SER A 84 2.95 -0.99 12.07
N ALA A 85 2.99 -1.60 10.88
CA ALA A 85 4.23 -1.77 10.10
C ALA A 85 4.84 -0.44 9.58
N ILE A 86 4.06 0.64 9.53
CA ILE A 86 4.54 1.99 9.17
C ILE A 86 4.46 2.98 10.34
N ARG A 87 4.23 2.50 11.57
CA ARG A 87 4.29 3.30 12.81
C ARG A 87 5.73 3.63 13.19
N ILE A 88 6.40 4.45 12.35
CA ILE A 88 7.82 4.79 12.46
C ILE A 88 7.99 6.31 12.52
N GLY A 89 8.52 6.81 13.63
CA GLY A 89 8.74 8.23 13.87
C GLY A 89 10.10 8.78 13.46
N ASN A 90 11.08 7.90 13.20
CA ASN A 90 12.42 8.28 12.76
C ASN A 90 12.96 7.27 11.72
N PRO A 91 12.65 7.42 10.43
CA PRO A 91 13.03 6.48 9.39
C PRO A 91 14.54 6.39 9.19
N ALA A 92 15.09 5.18 9.26
CA ALA A 92 16.51 4.91 9.08
C ALA A 92 17.00 5.24 7.65
N SER A 93 16.14 5.07 6.64
CA SER A 93 16.45 5.38 5.23
C SER A 93 15.85 6.72 4.77
N TRP A 94 15.68 7.69 5.67
CA TRP A 94 15.06 9.00 5.36
C TRP A 94 15.64 9.66 4.10
N LYS A 95 16.97 9.81 4.04
CA LYS A 95 17.65 10.44 2.90
C LYS A 95 17.38 9.68 1.58
N GLY A 96 17.32 8.35 1.63
CA GLY A 96 17.02 7.53 0.46
C GLY A 96 15.61 7.78 -0.07
N ALA A 97 14.62 7.88 0.82
CA ALA A 97 13.25 8.21 0.43
C ALA A 97 13.12 9.64 -0.15
N VAL A 98 13.78 10.63 0.45
CA VAL A 98 13.80 12.00 -0.09
C VAL A 98 14.46 12.04 -1.47
N ASN A 99 15.58 11.34 -1.66
CA ASN A 99 16.22 11.25 -2.97
C ASN A 99 15.31 10.56 -4.00
N ALA A 100 14.65 9.46 -3.63
CA ALA A 100 13.71 8.77 -4.50
C ALA A 100 12.55 9.69 -4.92
N ARG A 101 11.98 10.44 -3.98
CA ARG A 101 10.94 11.45 -4.25
C ARG A 101 11.44 12.50 -5.24
N ASP A 102 12.57 13.13 -4.95
CA ASP A 102 13.06 14.29 -5.69
C ASP A 102 13.54 13.91 -7.09
N GLN A 103 14.29 12.82 -7.23
CA GLN A 103 14.84 12.38 -8.52
C GLN A 103 13.76 11.80 -9.45
N SER A 104 12.72 11.19 -8.90
CA SER A 104 11.60 10.65 -9.70
C SER A 104 10.53 11.70 -10.02
N SER A 105 10.69 12.95 -9.55
CA SER A 105 9.61 13.96 -9.60
C SER A 105 8.29 13.45 -8.99
N GLY A 106 8.41 12.61 -7.95
CA GLY A 106 7.30 12.05 -7.20
C GLY A 106 6.95 12.87 -5.97
N LEU A 107 6.31 12.22 -4.98
CA LEU A 107 5.93 12.88 -3.73
C LEU A 107 5.99 11.91 -2.55
N ILE A 108 6.09 12.45 -1.34
CA ILE A 108 5.80 11.71 -0.11
C ILE A 108 4.73 12.49 0.64
N ALA A 109 3.59 11.86 0.88
CA ALA A 109 2.44 12.48 1.53
C ALA A 109 1.91 11.60 2.67
N SER A 110 0.98 12.15 3.45
CA SER A 110 0.31 11.42 4.52
C SER A 110 -1.13 11.06 4.18
N VAL A 111 -1.54 9.88 4.62
CA VAL A 111 -2.93 9.41 4.64
C VAL A 111 -3.38 9.18 6.08
N THR A 112 -4.62 9.51 6.38
CA THR A 112 -5.21 9.27 7.71
C THR A 112 -5.52 7.80 7.92
N ASP A 113 -5.69 7.37 9.16
CA ASP A 113 -6.09 5.99 9.47
C ASP A 113 -7.46 5.66 8.84
N ASP A 114 -8.40 6.62 8.81
CA ASP A 114 -9.69 6.44 8.13
C ASP A 114 -9.51 6.18 6.62
N GLU A 115 -8.65 6.96 5.95
CA GLU A 115 -8.32 6.74 4.52
C GLU A 115 -7.65 5.37 4.29
N ILE A 116 -6.79 4.93 5.22
CA ILE A 116 -6.13 3.61 5.18
C ILE A 116 -7.19 2.50 5.32
N LEU A 117 -8.08 2.62 6.30
CA LEU A 117 -9.11 1.62 6.59
C LEU A 117 -10.16 1.54 5.48
N GLU A 118 -10.54 2.67 4.86
CA GLU A 118 -11.40 2.69 3.67
C GLU A 118 -10.74 1.93 2.50
N ALA A 119 -9.44 2.16 2.26
CA ALA A 119 -8.71 1.46 1.20
C ALA A 119 -8.52 -0.04 1.49
N TYR A 120 -8.28 -0.38 2.76
CA TYR A 120 -8.18 -1.76 3.24
C TYR A 120 -9.48 -2.54 2.98
N GLU A 121 -10.62 -1.97 3.35
CA GLU A 121 -11.93 -2.58 3.10
C GLU A 121 -12.24 -2.68 1.60
N LEU A 122 -11.88 -1.64 0.83
CA LEU A 122 -12.08 -1.64 -0.62
C LEU A 122 -11.33 -2.78 -1.31
N LEU A 123 -10.05 -2.97 -0.98
CA LEU A 123 -9.21 -4.05 -1.52
C LEU A 123 -9.83 -5.43 -1.23
N ALA A 124 -10.28 -5.65 0.01
CA ALA A 124 -10.88 -6.92 0.39
C ALA A 124 -12.24 -7.17 -0.29
N ARG A 125 -13.14 -6.17 -0.27
CA ARG A 125 -14.54 -6.36 -0.72
C ARG A 125 -14.75 -6.24 -2.22
N ARG A 126 -13.90 -5.48 -2.94
CA ARG A 126 -14.07 -5.24 -4.37
C ARG A 126 -13.10 -6.04 -5.22
N GLU A 127 -11.86 -6.20 -4.74
CA GLU A 127 -10.80 -6.86 -5.51
C GLU A 127 -10.45 -8.26 -4.98
N GLY A 128 -11.02 -8.67 -3.84
CA GLY A 128 -10.68 -9.95 -3.20
C GLY A 128 -9.23 -10.02 -2.68
N LEU A 129 -8.58 -8.87 -2.47
CA LEU A 129 -7.21 -8.76 -2.01
C LEU A 129 -7.16 -8.48 -0.51
N PHE A 130 -6.77 -9.47 0.28
CA PHE A 130 -6.67 -9.35 1.74
C PHE A 130 -5.24 -9.00 2.20
N VAL A 131 -5.04 -7.75 2.61
CA VAL A 131 -3.72 -7.16 2.94
C VAL A 131 -3.69 -6.59 4.35
N GLU A 132 -2.51 -6.41 4.96
CA GLU A 132 -2.41 -5.70 6.25
C GLU A 132 -2.69 -4.19 6.09
N PRO A 133 -3.11 -3.44 7.14
CA PRO A 133 -3.47 -2.03 7.02
C PRO A 133 -2.35 -1.14 6.43
N ALA A 134 -1.10 -1.40 6.78
CA ALA A 134 0.04 -0.66 6.22
C ALA A 134 0.13 -0.77 4.70
N SER A 135 -0.18 -1.95 4.13
CA SER A 135 -0.22 -2.17 2.69
C SER A 135 -1.26 -1.29 2.02
N ALA A 136 -2.43 -1.11 2.64
CA ALA A 136 -3.53 -0.32 2.08
C ALA A 136 -3.21 1.19 1.98
N ALA A 137 -2.18 1.68 2.68
CA ALA A 137 -1.74 3.07 2.58
C ALA A 137 -1.31 3.47 1.16
N SER A 138 -0.80 2.53 0.34
CA SER A 138 -0.46 2.81 -1.06
C SER A 138 -1.70 3.13 -1.88
N LEU A 139 -2.76 2.32 -1.77
CA LEU A 139 -4.02 2.58 -2.46
C LEU A 139 -4.72 3.83 -1.93
N ALA A 140 -4.77 4.01 -0.60
CA ALA A 140 -5.33 5.21 0.02
C ALA A 140 -4.66 6.47 -0.54
N GLY A 141 -3.33 6.45 -0.59
CA GLY A 141 -2.52 7.53 -1.12
C GLY A 141 -2.76 7.79 -2.60
N LEU A 142 -2.74 6.73 -3.42
CA LEU A 142 -2.97 6.82 -4.86
C LEU A 142 -4.36 7.41 -5.18
N ARG A 143 -5.40 6.97 -4.47
CA ARG A 143 -6.76 7.53 -4.58
C ARG A 143 -6.79 9.01 -4.20
N LYS A 144 -6.10 9.39 -3.12
CA LYS A 144 -6.03 10.78 -2.64
C LYS A 144 -5.37 11.70 -3.67
N ILE A 145 -4.18 11.35 -4.15
CA ILE A 145 -3.46 12.20 -5.12
C ILE A 145 -4.19 12.28 -6.46
N THR A 146 -4.90 11.21 -6.85
CA THR A 146 -5.72 11.19 -8.07
C THR A 146 -6.93 12.12 -7.93
N LYS A 147 -7.64 12.09 -6.79
CA LYS A 147 -8.73 13.04 -6.50
C LYS A 147 -8.27 14.50 -6.48
N GLN A 148 -7.00 14.74 -6.13
CA GLN A 148 -6.39 16.07 -6.10
C GLN A 148 -5.84 16.53 -7.46
N GLY A 149 -5.92 15.70 -8.51
CA GLY A 149 -5.34 16.00 -9.82
C GLY A 149 -3.82 15.99 -9.84
N LEU A 150 -3.18 15.34 -8.87
CA LEU A 150 -1.72 15.22 -8.76
C LEU A 150 -1.16 13.96 -9.45
N SER A 151 -2.03 13.08 -9.96
CA SER A 151 -1.62 12.00 -10.87
C SER A 151 -1.84 12.44 -12.33
N ALA A 152 -0.88 12.16 -13.22
CA ALA A 152 -1.00 12.53 -14.63
C ALA A 152 -1.70 11.46 -15.49
N GLY A 153 -2.52 10.60 -14.88
CA GLY A 153 -3.03 9.39 -15.54
C GLY A 153 -1.93 8.36 -15.82
N GLY A 154 -2.25 7.34 -16.62
CA GLY A 154 -1.33 6.27 -16.99
C GLY A 154 -1.45 5.01 -16.12
N VAL A 155 -0.46 4.12 -16.25
CA VAL A 155 -0.34 2.88 -15.49
C VAL A 155 0.16 3.18 -14.09
N GLY A 156 -0.69 2.91 -13.09
CA GLY A 156 -0.34 3.03 -11.67
C GLY A 156 -0.15 1.66 -11.02
N VAL A 157 0.94 1.50 -10.27
CA VAL A 157 1.21 0.29 -9.48
C VAL A 157 1.19 0.62 -8.00
N ALA A 158 0.35 -0.06 -7.22
CA ALA A 158 0.27 0.08 -5.77
C ALA A 158 0.90 -1.14 -5.07
N ILE A 159 1.92 -0.90 -4.25
CA ILE A 159 2.63 -1.96 -3.53
C ILE A 159 1.85 -2.36 -2.28
N LEU A 160 1.46 -3.63 -2.24
CA LEU A 160 0.77 -4.26 -1.13
C LEU A 160 1.78 -5.10 -0.33
N THR A 161 2.42 -4.46 0.66
CA THR A 161 3.63 -4.96 1.33
C THR A 161 3.49 -6.26 2.13
N GLY A 162 2.27 -6.65 2.50
CA GLY A 162 2.06 -7.82 3.34
C GLY A 162 0.61 -8.26 3.41
N ASN A 163 0.48 -9.55 3.73
CA ASN A 163 -0.78 -10.28 3.79
C ASN A 163 -1.64 -9.88 5.00
N GLY A 164 -2.96 -9.83 4.82
CA GLY A 164 -3.92 -9.47 5.87
C GLY A 164 -3.91 -10.40 7.09
N LEU A 165 -3.48 -11.65 6.92
CA LEU A 165 -3.37 -12.64 8.01
C LEU A 165 -2.34 -12.25 9.09
N LYS A 166 -1.48 -11.25 8.84
CA LYS A 166 -0.59 -10.70 9.86
C LYS A 166 -1.31 -9.88 10.92
N ASP A 167 -2.50 -9.35 10.62
CA ASP A 167 -3.28 -8.49 11.52
C ASP A 167 -4.77 -8.89 11.53
N PRO A 168 -5.10 -10.05 12.14
CA PRO A 168 -6.49 -10.50 12.27
C PRO A 168 -7.30 -9.61 13.22
N GLU A 169 -6.67 -8.87 14.14
CA GLU A 169 -7.35 -7.98 15.08
C GLU A 169 -7.94 -6.76 14.39
N THR A 170 -7.27 -6.20 13.38
CA THR A 170 -7.90 -5.15 12.57
C THR A 170 -9.03 -5.71 11.74
N ALA A 171 -8.89 -6.93 11.19
CA ALA A 171 -9.93 -7.57 10.38
C ALA A 171 -11.22 -7.82 11.17
N SER A 172 -11.13 -8.22 12.44
CA SER A 172 -12.30 -8.49 13.28
C SER A 172 -13.19 -7.26 13.52
N LYS A 173 -12.64 -6.05 13.37
CA LYS A 173 -13.42 -4.80 13.44
C LYS A 173 -14.33 -4.58 12.23
N PHE A 174 -14.08 -5.30 11.13
CA PHE A 174 -14.89 -5.27 9.91
C PHE A 174 -15.81 -6.50 9.80
N GLU A 175 -15.81 -7.39 10.80
CA GLU A 175 -16.74 -8.51 10.83
C GLU A 175 -18.18 -7.99 10.79
N PRO A 176 -19.07 -8.65 10.03
CA PRO A 176 -20.49 -8.34 10.07
C PRO A 176 -20.98 -8.42 11.52
N SER A 177 -21.61 -7.34 11.99
CA SER A 177 -22.19 -7.26 13.33
C SER A 177 -23.24 -8.35 13.63
N ALA A 178 -23.72 -9.07 12.61
CA ALA A 178 -24.64 -10.18 12.75
C ALA A 178 -24.06 -11.44 12.09
N GLN A 179 -23.63 -12.40 12.90
CA GLN A 179 -23.54 -13.80 12.48
C GLN A 179 -24.95 -14.37 12.50
N MET A 180 -25.51 -14.66 11.33
CA MET A 180 -26.85 -15.24 11.22
C MET A 180 -26.77 -16.74 11.51
N LYS A 181 -27.39 -17.18 12.61
CA LYS A 181 -27.58 -18.60 12.86
C LYS A 181 -28.69 -19.11 11.95
N LEU A 182 -28.33 -19.92 10.97
CA LEU A 182 -29.31 -20.55 10.08
C LEU A 182 -29.98 -21.75 10.79
N PRO A 183 -31.24 -22.08 10.45
CA PRO A 183 -31.88 -23.32 10.86
C PRO A 183 -31.14 -24.55 10.33
N ASP A 184 -31.31 -25.70 11.00
CA ASP A 184 -30.64 -26.96 10.63
C ASP A 184 -31.26 -27.66 9.40
N SER A 185 -32.40 -27.16 8.89
CA SER A 185 -33.05 -27.68 7.67
C SER A 185 -32.72 -26.81 6.45
N LEU A 186 -32.49 -27.45 5.31
CA LEU A 186 -32.18 -26.79 4.04
C LEU A 186 -33.26 -25.78 3.63
N GLU A 187 -34.53 -26.14 3.79
CA GLU A 187 -35.68 -25.32 3.38
C GLU A 187 -35.78 -24.05 4.21
N ALA A 188 -35.70 -24.16 5.55
CA ALA A 188 -35.74 -22.99 6.43
C ALA A 188 -34.47 -22.14 6.32
N ALA A 189 -33.31 -22.73 6.02
CA ALA A 189 -32.10 -21.98 5.71
C ALA A 189 -32.25 -21.21 4.38
N ALA A 190 -32.86 -21.82 3.36
CA ALA A 190 -33.15 -21.16 2.09
C ALA A 190 -34.15 -20.01 2.24
N GLU A 191 -35.22 -20.19 3.03
CA GLU A 191 -36.16 -19.11 3.38
C GLU A 191 -35.45 -17.96 4.09
N THR A 192 -34.63 -18.29 5.09
CA THR A 192 -33.86 -17.32 5.87
C THR A 192 -32.90 -16.49 4.99
N LEU A 193 -32.36 -17.09 3.93
CA LEU A 193 -31.44 -16.45 2.97
C LEU A 193 -32.16 -15.79 1.78
N GLY A 194 -33.49 -15.87 1.68
CA GLY A 194 -34.25 -15.38 0.52
C GLY A 194 -33.97 -16.18 -0.76
N LEU A 195 -33.67 -17.47 -0.62
CA LEU A 195 -33.31 -18.40 -1.69
C LEU A 195 -34.33 -19.54 -1.82
N SER A 196 -35.56 -19.36 -1.32
CA SER A 196 -36.62 -20.38 -1.36
C SER A 196 -36.89 -20.93 -2.75
N ASP A 197 -36.72 -20.12 -3.81
CA ASP A 197 -36.94 -20.55 -5.20
C ASP A 197 -35.85 -21.50 -5.75
N ARG A 198 -34.82 -21.81 -4.95
CA ARG A 198 -33.66 -22.64 -5.35
C ARG A 198 -33.57 -23.98 -4.60
N VAL A 199 -34.53 -24.29 -3.74
CA VAL A 199 -34.63 -25.51 -2.94
C VAL A 199 -36.00 -26.13 -3.17
#